data_AF-A0A101WWW0-F1
#
_entry.id   AF-A0A101WWW0-F1
#
_cell.length_a   1.000
_cell.length_b   1.000
_cell.length_c   1.000
_cell.angle_alpha   90.00
_cell.angle_beta   90.00
_cell.angle_gamma   90.00
#
_symmetry.space_group_name_H-M   'P 1'
#
loop_
_entity.id
_entity.type
_entity.pdbx_description
1 polymer ?
#
loop_
_entity_poly.entity_id
_entity_poly.type
_entity_poly.pdbx_seq_one_letter_code
_entity_poly.pdbx_strand_id
1 'polypeptide(L)'
;MIEVLGIEVLGLSFGYLVGHYLMGLGSTAIVINPAVVNSAMLLLIVILSRNFVVALVVFLLGRYVFIQDLVVALALLYDGLLISYVPPLIALMGVLPHGVFELLGFAEVAVAGRGFARGGAFLRSLLLGVVLIIVAGFIESFVTPRVLLLVSRHGLTV
;
A
#
# COMPACT_ATOMS: atom_id res chain seq x y z
N MET A 1 6.61 -2.86 16.76
CA MET A 1 5.21 -3.19 16.44
C MET A 1 4.28 -2.00 16.64
N ILE A 2 4.36 -1.25 17.76
CA ILE A 2 3.52 -0.07 18.03
C ILE A 2 3.84 1.11 17.07
N GLU A 3 5.11 1.36 16.76
CA GLU A 3 5.50 2.44 15.83
C GLU A 3 5.05 2.20 14.39
N VAL A 4 5.04 0.94 13.95
CA VAL A 4 4.60 0.54 12.60
C VAL A 4 3.09 0.77 12.45
N LEU A 5 2.30 0.37 13.45
CA LEU A 5 0.86 0.67 13.52
C LEU A 5 0.57 2.18 13.52
N GLY A 6 1.41 2.99 14.17
CA GLY A 6 1.27 4.45 14.17
C GLY A 6 1.47 5.08 12.79
N ILE A 7 2.47 4.62 12.03
CA ILE A 7 2.77 5.14 10.68
C ILE A 7 1.67 4.73 9.68
N GLU A 8 1.11 3.52 9.82
CA GLU A 8 0.01 3.04 8.97
C GLU A 8 -1.28 3.82 9.18
N VAL A 9 -1.71 3.93 10.45
CA VAL A 9 -2.94 4.61 10.83
C VAL A 9 -2.86 6.08 10.48
N LEU A 10 -1.69 6.71 10.61
CA LEU A 10 -1.51 8.12 10.27
C LEU A 10 -1.37 8.34 8.77
N GLY A 11 -0.55 7.56 8.05
CA GLY A 11 -0.32 7.77 6.62
C GLY A 11 -1.57 7.57 5.76
N LEU A 12 -2.26 6.44 5.93
CA LEU A 12 -3.46 6.13 5.16
C LEU A 12 -4.63 7.05 5.52
N SER A 13 -4.89 7.25 6.82
CA SER A 13 -5.99 8.12 7.27
C SER A 13 -5.73 9.60 6.94
N PHE A 14 -4.48 10.07 7.04
CA PHE A 14 -4.12 11.44 6.68
C PHE A 14 -4.18 11.65 5.16
N GLY A 15 -3.70 10.69 4.36
CA GLY A 15 -3.86 10.74 2.90
C GLY A 15 -5.33 10.79 2.47
N TYR A 16 -6.17 9.98 3.13
CA TYR A 16 -7.62 10.02 2.93
C TYR A 16 -8.23 11.40 3.30
N LEU A 17 -7.91 11.92 4.49
CA LEU A 17 -8.41 13.22 4.97
C LEU A 17 -8.01 14.37 4.04
N VAL A 18 -6.73 14.41 3.64
CA VAL A 18 -6.21 15.42 2.72
C VAL A 18 -6.91 15.33 1.37
N GLY A 19 -7.00 14.14 0.79
CA GLY A 19 -7.64 13.96 -0.51
C GLY A 19 -9.13 14.28 -0.49
N HIS A 20 -9.84 13.79 0.51
CA HIS A 20 -11.30 13.90 0.59
C HIS A 20 -11.75 15.31 0.96
N TYR A 21 -11.17 15.90 2.01
CA TYR A 21 -11.64 17.18 2.57
C TYR A 21 -10.86 18.39 2.08
N LEU A 22 -9.56 18.27 1.80
CA LEU A 22 -8.74 19.44 1.39
C LEU A 22 -8.65 19.58 -0.13
N MET A 23 -8.60 18.47 -0.85
CA MET A 23 -8.49 18.48 -2.32
C MET A 23 -9.84 18.33 -3.03
N GLY A 24 -10.94 18.14 -2.28
CA GLY A 24 -12.28 18.01 -2.85
C GLY A 24 -12.47 16.78 -3.75
N LEU A 25 -11.64 15.74 -3.56
CA LEU A 25 -11.68 14.49 -4.34
C LEU A 25 -12.84 13.57 -3.93
N GLY A 26 -13.64 13.99 -2.95
CA GLY A 26 -14.84 13.31 -2.51
C GLY A 26 -15.89 13.21 -3.61
N SER A 27 -16.10 12.00 -4.10
CA SER A 27 -17.15 11.62 -5.05
C SER A 27 -16.96 12.10 -6.49
N THR A 28 -15.79 11.82 -7.08
CA THR A 28 -15.78 11.53 -8.53
C THR A 28 -16.28 10.09 -8.71
N ALA A 29 -17.35 9.90 -9.51
CA ALA A 29 -17.86 8.58 -9.86
C ALA A 29 -16.69 7.63 -10.16
N ILE A 30 -16.59 6.52 -9.42
CA ILE A 30 -15.54 5.52 -9.63
C ILE A 30 -15.76 4.96 -11.03
N VAL A 31 -15.07 5.51 -12.04
CA VAL A 31 -15.02 4.93 -13.38
C VAL A 31 -14.09 3.74 -13.28
N ILE A 32 -14.63 2.62 -12.77
CA ILE A 32 -13.95 1.32 -12.86
C ILE A 32 -13.88 1.00 -14.35
N ASN A 33 -12.75 1.26 -14.98
CA ASN A 33 -12.53 0.86 -16.36
C ASN A 33 -12.61 -0.68 -16.41
N PRO A 34 -13.63 -1.27 -17.05
CA PRO A 34 -13.80 -2.73 -17.07
C PRO A 34 -12.62 -3.44 -17.75
N ALA A 35 -11.84 -2.73 -18.58
CA ALA A 35 -10.63 -3.26 -19.20
C ALA A 35 -9.49 -3.49 -18.19
N VAL A 36 -9.39 -2.66 -17.13
CA VAL A 36 -8.41 -2.85 -16.04
C VAL A 36 -8.80 -4.03 -15.15
N VAL A 37 -10.11 -4.26 -14.98
CA VAL A 37 -10.67 -5.44 -14.29
C VAL A 37 -10.38 -6.74 -15.06
N ASN A 38 -10.28 -6.68 -16.39
CA ASN A 38 -10.14 -7.85 -17.25
C ASN A 38 -8.73 -8.45 -17.30
N SER A 39 -7.70 -7.83 -16.71
CA SER A 39 -6.41 -8.48 -16.53
C SER A 39 -5.82 -8.22 -15.15
N ALA A 40 -6.39 -8.87 -14.12
CA ALA A 40 -5.83 -8.92 -12.77
C ALA A 40 -4.32 -9.26 -12.76
N MET A 41 -3.86 -10.04 -13.74
CA MET A 41 -2.43 -10.35 -13.90
C MET A 41 -1.59 -9.13 -14.31
N LEU A 42 -2.10 -8.27 -15.19
CA LEU A 42 -1.41 -7.03 -15.59
C LEU A 42 -1.39 -6.03 -14.43
N LEU A 43 -2.51 -5.93 -13.70
CA LEU A 43 -2.61 -5.11 -12.49
C LEU A 43 -1.60 -5.58 -11.43
N LEU A 44 -1.48 -6.89 -11.23
CA LEU A 44 -0.46 -7.48 -10.34
C LEU A 44 0.95 -7.11 -10.77
N ILE A 45 1.28 -7.23 -12.06
CA ILE A 45 2.62 -6.88 -12.55
C ILE A 45 2.92 -5.39 -12.29
N VAL A 46 1.96 -4.50 -12.54
CA VAL A 46 2.13 -3.06 -12.32
C VAL A 46 2.33 -2.76 -10.84
N ILE A 47 1.48 -3.29 -9.96
CA ILE A 47 1.58 -3.08 -8.50
C ILE A 47 2.90 -3.63 -7.97
N LEU A 48 3.25 -4.87 -8.31
CA LEU A 48 4.52 -5.46 -7.88
C LEU A 48 5.70 -4.64 -8.40
N SER A 49 5.67 -4.18 -9.65
CA SER A 49 6.77 -3.36 -10.20
C SER A 49 7.00 -2.09 -9.38
N ARG A 50 5.92 -1.36 -9.03
CA ARG A 50 5.99 -0.18 -8.19
C ARG A 50 6.52 -0.52 -6.80
N ASN A 51 5.97 -1.54 -6.17
CA ASN A 51 6.29 -1.89 -4.78
C ASN A 51 7.72 -2.42 -4.66
N PHE A 52 8.21 -3.17 -5.65
CA PHE A 52 9.60 -3.60 -5.69
C PHE A 52 10.58 -2.44 -5.90
N VAL A 53 10.21 -1.40 -6.67
CA VAL A 53 11.04 -0.19 -6.80
C VAL A 53 11.13 0.53 -5.46
N VAL A 54 10.00 0.73 -4.77
CA VAL A 54 9.98 1.35 -3.43
C VAL A 54 10.80 0.51 -2.45
N ALA A 55 10.60 -0.80 -2.42
CA ALA A 55 11.35 -1.72 -1.57
C ALA A 55 12.86 -1.67 -1.85
N LEU A 56 13.27 -1.62 -3.11
CA LEU A 56 14.68 -1.49 -3.49
C LEU A 56 15.27 -0.18 -2.95
N VAL A 57 14.57 0.94 -3.14
CA VAL A 57 15.00 2.25 -2.63
C VAL A 57 15.12 2.21 -1.11
N VAL A 58 14.11 1.70 -0.41
CA VAL A 58 14.08 1.53 1.05
C VAL A 58 15.26 0.66 1.50
N PHE A 59 15.53 -0.46 0.84
CA PHE A 59 16.65 -1.34 1.16
C PHE A 59 18.01 -0.63 1.03
N LEU A 60 18.24 0.07 -0.09
CA LEU A 60 19.49 0.77 -0.37
C LEU A 60 19.74 1.95 0.59
N LEU A 61 18.69 2.58 1.09
CA LEU A 61 18.75 3.65 2.07
C LEU A 61 19.04 3.18 3.51
N GLY A 62 19.39 1.91 3.72
CA GLY A 62 19.60 1.32 5.06
C GLY A 62 20.62 2.04 5.97
N ARG A 63 21.50 2.91 5.44
CA ARG A 63 22.36 3.78 6.25
C ARG A 63 21.66 5.04 6.77
N TYR A 64 20.62 5.49 6.08
CA TYR A 64 19.90 6.73 6.31
C TYR A 64 18.49 6.46 6.85
N VAL A 65 18.41 6.04 8.12
CA VAL A 65 17.16 5.58 8.76
C VAL A 65 16.02 6.61 8.61
N PHE A 66 16.28 7.89 8.86
CA PHE A 66 15.26 8.93 8.72
C PHE A 66 14.71 9.05 7.29
N ILE A 67 15.58 9.00 6.28
CA ILE A 67 15.17 9.09 4.86
C ILE A 67 14.41 7.83 4.46
N GLN A 68 14.85 6.67 4.95
CA GLN A 68 14.19 5.39 4.74
C GLN A 68 12.75 5.39 5.27
N ASP A 69 12.54 5.84 6.51
CA ASP A 69 11.22 5.91 7.14
C ASP A 69 10.34 6.96 6.46
N LEU A 70 10.91 8.09 6.01
CA LEU A 70 10.20 9.10 5.22
C LEU A 70 9.69 8.55 3.88
N VAL A 71 10.51 7.76 3.17
CA VAL A 71 10.11 7.13 1.91
C VAL A 71 8.94 6.17 2.12
N VAL A 72 8.97 5.36 3.19
CA VAL A 72 7.86 4.48 3.55
C VAL A 72 6.59 5.27 3.87
N ALA A 73 6.71 6.33 4.67
CA ALA A 73 5.58 7.19 5.01
C ALA A 73 4.96 7.88 3.77
N LEU A 74 5.79 8.35 2.84
CA LEU A 74 5.34 8.96 1.58
C LEU A 74 4.65 7.96 0.66
N ALA A 75 5.14 6.71 0.59
CA ALA A 75 4.49 5.66 -0.18
C ALA A 75 3.06 5.41 0.36
N LEU A 76 2.92 5.21 1.67
CA LEU A 76 1.61 5.01 2.30
C LEU A 76 0.69 6.21 2.18
N LEU A 77 1.23 7.43 2.27
CA LEU A 77 0.44 8.66 2.11
C LEU A 77 -0.14 8.76 0.70
N TYR A 78 0.63 8.39 -0.31
CA TYR A 78 0.19 8.35 -1.70
C TYR A 78 -0.94 7.31 -1.89
N ASP A 79 -0.81 6.13 -1.27
CA ASP A 79 -1.86 5.12 -1.32
C ASP A 79 -3.12 5.59 -0.59
N GLY A 80 -2.98 6.27 0.57
CA GLY A 80 -4.09 6.94 1.26
C GLY A 80 -4.80 8.00 0.43
N LEU A 81 -4.06 8.77 -0.38
CA LEU A 81 -4.62 9.74 -1.32
C LEU A 81 -5.42 9.05 -2.44
N LEU A 82 -4.96 7.90 -2.96
CA LEU A 82 -5.72 7.13 -3.95
C LEU A 82 -7.01 6.53 -3.37
N ILE A 83 -7.03 6.24 -2.07
CA ILE A 83 -8.22 5.76 -1.36
C ILE A 83 -9.27 6.86 -1.18
N SER A 84 -8.87 8.14 -1.17
CA SER A 84 -9.79 9.27 -0.95
C SER A 84 -10.91 9.41 -1.99
N TYR A 85 -10.73 8.77 -3.15
CA TYR A 85 -11.72 8.66 -4.23
C TYR A 85 -12.77 7.57 -3.99
N VAL A 86 -12.63 6.77 -2.94
CA VAL A 86 -13.47 5.61 -2.61
C VAL A 86 -14.20 5.88 -1.29
N PRO A 87 -15.52 5.58 -1.18
CA PRO A 87 -16.24 5.77 0.08
C PRO A 87 -15.57 5.02 1.25
N PRO A 88 -15.56 5.59 2.47
CA PRO A 88 -14.71 5.10 3.57
C PRO A 88 -15.00 3.66 4.01
N LEU A 89 -16.25 3.19 3.92
CA LEU A 89 -16.59 1.78 4.19
C LEU A 89 -15.97 0.83 3.16
N ILE A 90 -15.94 1.28 1.91
CA ILE A 90 -15.43 0.54 0.75
C ILE A 90 -13.89 0.52 0.77
N ALA A 91 -13.28 1.64 1.17
CA ALA A 91 -11.86 1.74 1.48
C ALA A 91 -11.43 0.75 2.59
N LEU A 92 -12.21 0.65 3.66
CA LEU A 92 -11.92 -0.23 4.80
C LEU A 92 -11.99 -1.72 4.42
N MET A 93 -12.97 -2.11 3.60
CA MET A 93 -13.19 -3.52 3.23
C MET A 93 -12.36 -3.97 2.02
N GLY A 94 -12.08 -3.06 1.09
CA GLY A 94 -11.35 -3.36 -0.14
C GLY A 94 -9.86 -3.09 -0.04
N VAL A 95 -9.46 -1.95 0.54
CA VAL A 95 -8.09 -1.42 0.39
C VAL A 95 -7.23 -1.63 1.63
N LEU A 96 -7.79 -1.44 2.82
CA LEU A 96 -7.08 -1.64 4.09
C LEU A 96 -6.33 -3.00 4.20
N PRO A 97 -6.88 -4.14 3.73
CA PRO A 97 -6.22 -5.43 3.91
C PRO A 97 -4.85 -5.53 3.26
N HIS A 98 -4.62 -4.93 2.08
CA HIS A 98 -3.30 -5.00 1.43
C HIS A 98 -2.32 -3.95 1.96
N GLY A 99 -2.82 -2.78 2.40
CA GLY A 99 -1.98 -1.73 3.01
C GLY A 99 -1.19 -2.23 4.23
N VAL A 100 -1.80 -3.10 5.05
CA VAL A 100 -1.12 -3.74 6.20
C VAL A 100 0.05 -4.61 5.77
N PHE A 101 -0.17 -5.47 4.76
CA PHE A 101 0.89 -6.34 4.27
C PHE A 101 1.99 -5.54 3.58
N GLU A 102 1.63 -4.49 2.86
CA GLU A 102 2.58 -3.62 2.19
C GLU A 102 3.46 -2.87 3.18
N LEU A 103 2.87 -2.25 4.22
CA LEU A 103 3.64 -1.59 5.26
C LEU A 103 4.57 -2.57 5.98
N LEU A 104 4.05 -3.71 6.44
CA LEU A 104 4.88 -4.71 7.11
C LEU A 104 5.99 -5.20 6.18
N GLY A 105 5.69 -5.33 4.88
CA GLY A 105 6.65 -5.63 3.84
C GLY A 105 7.77 -4.60 3.76
N PHE A 106 7.43 -3.32 3.62
CA PHE A 106 8.42 -2.24 3.59
C PHE A 106 9.20 -2.10 4.89
N ALA A 107 8.58 -2.32 6.05
CA ALA A 107 9.24 -2.28 7.34
C ALA A 107 10.29 -3.40 7.47
N GLU A 108 9.98 -4.62 7.04
CA GLU A 108 10.95 -5.74 7.01
C GLU A 108 12.07 -5.50 6.00
N VAL A 109 11.75 -4.96 4.82
CA VAL A 109 12.78 -4.54 3.84
C VAL A 109 13.67 -3.44 4.43
N ALA A 110 13.11 -2.52 5.22
CA ALA A 110 13.85 -1.46 5.87
C ALA A 110 14.82 -2.02 6.93
N VAL A 111 14.35 -2.97 7.75
CA VAL A 111 15.18 -3.73 8.70
C VAL A 111 16.31 -4.45 7.98
N ALA A 112 16.01 -5.13 6.86
CA ALA A 112 17.00 -5.81 6.05
C ALA A 112 18.06 -4.85 5.49
N GLY A 113 17.64 -3.69 4.96
CA GLY A 113 18.55 -2.66 4.47
C GLY A 113 19.50 -2.17 5.56
N ARG A 114 19.00 -1.95 6.78
CA ARG A 114 19.83 -1.57 7.95
C ARG A 114 20.82 -2.67 8.33
N GLY A 115 20.38 -3.93 8.30
CA GLY A 115 21.23 -5.09 8.54
C GLY A 115 22.37 -5.17 7.51
N PHE A 116 22.04 -5.08 6.22
CA PHE A 116 23.00 -5.10 5.12
C PHE A 116 24.02 -3.96 5.23
N ALA A 117 23.55 -2.73 5.47
CA ALA A 117 24.39 -1.54 5.60
C ALA A 117 25.43 -1.63 6.73
N ARG A 118 25.13 -2.40 7.79
CA ARG A 118 25.99 -2.62 8.97
C ARG A 118 26.79 -3.93 8.89
N GLY A 119 26.71 -4.68 7.79
CA GLY A 119 27.37 -5.98 7.64
C GLY A 119 26.76 -7.09 8.50
N GLY A 120 25.52 -6.92 8.97
CA GLY A 120 24.78 -7.88 9.78
C GLY A 120 23.89 -8.82 8.97
N ALA A 121 23.14 -9.67 9.68
CA ALA A 121 22.14 -10.55 9.05
C ALA A 121 20.99 -9.73 8.45
N PHE A 122 20.67 -9.96 7.17
CA PHE A 122 19.60 -9.24 6.47
C PHE A 122 18.65 -10.17 5.69
N LEU A 123 19.11 -11.36 5.30
CA LEU A 123 18.40 -12.23 4.35
C LEU A 123 17.00 -12.63 4.84
N ARG A 124 16.85 -12.96 6.13
CA ARG A 124 15.56 -13.37 6.71
C ARG A 124 14.52 -12.26 6.59
N SER A 125 14.85 -11.05 7.04
CA SER A 125 13.94 -9.90 6.94
C SER A 125 13.68 -9.51 5.49
N LEU A 126 14.68 -9.61 4.60
CA LEU A 126 14.48 -9.34 3.18
C LEU A 126 13.45 -10.30 2.57
N LEU A 127 13.58 -11.60 2.82
CA LEU A 127 12.65 -12.61 2.31
C LEU A 127 11.24 -12.41 2.87
N LEU A 128 11.11 -12.13 4.17
CA LEU A 128 9.82 -11.82 4.78
C LEU A 128 9.18 -10.58 4.14
N GLY A 129 9.95 -9.52 3.96
CA GLY A 129 9.47 -8.29 3.34
C GLY A 129 9.00 -8.50 1.90
N VAL A 130 9.77 -9.24 1.10
CA VAL A 130 9.38 -9.60 -0.27
C VAL A 130 8.10 -10.41 -0.31
N VAL A 131 7.95 -11.42 0.56
CA VAL A 131 6.73 -12.24 0.63
C VAL A 131 5.52 -11.38 0.97
N LEU A 132 5.64 -10.49 1.96
CA LEU A 132 4.56 -9.60 2.37
C LEU A 132 4.14 -8.64 1.24
N ILE A 133 5.09 -8.08 0.49
CA ILE A 133 4.82 -7.23 -0.69
C ILE A 133 4.08 -8.02 -1.78
N ILE A 134 4.47 -9.28 -2.03
CA ILE A 134 3.78 -10.13 -3.00
C ILE A 134 2.35 -10.41 -2.57
N VAL A 135 2.14 -10.73 -1.27
CA VAL A 135 0.81 -10.95 -0.70
C VAL A 135 -0.05 -9.69 -0.82
N ALA A 136 0.50 -8.51 -0.50
CA ALA A 136 -0.19 -7.23 -0.67
C ALA A 136 -0.64 -7.03 -2.12
N GLY A 137 0.27 -7.19 -3.09
CA GLY A 137 -0.05 -7.03 -4.50
C GLY A 137 -1.10 -8.04 -5.00
N PHE A 138 -1.08 -9.27 -4.47
CA PHE A 138 -2.12 -10.25 -4.77
C PHE A 138 -3.49 -9.83 -4.25
N ILE A 139 -3.56 -9.37 -3.00
CA ILE A 139 -4.81 -8.86 -2.43
C ILE A 139 -5.31 -7.67 -3.24
N GLU A 140 -4.45 -6.70 -3.53
CA GLU A 140 -4.79 -5.50 -4.30
C GLU A 140 -5.26 -5.81 -5.73
N SER A 141 -4.69 -6.83 -6.38
CA SER A 141 -5.00 -7.14 -7.77
C SER A 141 -6.17 -8.10 -7.96
N PHE A 142 -6.43 -8.99 -6.99
CA PHE A 142 -7.42 -10.06 -7.13
C PHE A 142 -8.58 -9.95 -6.15
N VAL A 143 -8.33 -9.47 -4.93
CA VAL A 143 -9.34 -9.41 -3.86
C VAL A 143 -10.03 -8.07 -3.88
N THR A 144 -9.26 -6.98 -3.81
CA THR A 144 -9.78 -5.60 -3.78
C THR A 144 -10.77 -5.33 -4.91
N PRO A 145 -10.49 -5.61 -6.19
CA PRO A 145 -11.42 -5.25 -7.28
C PRO A 145 -12.71 -6.06 -7.20
N ARG A 146 -12.67 -7.30 -6.72
CA ARG A 146 -13.85 -8.15 -6.54
C ARG A 146 -14.73 -7.66 -5.40
N VAL A 147 -14.13 -7.25 -4.29
CA VAL A 147 -14.84 -6.64 -3.16
C VAL A 147 -15.49 -5.33 -3.62
N LEU A 148 -14.75 -4.47 -4.32
CA LEU A 148 -15.26 -3.22 -4.88
C LEU A 148 -16.44 -3.45 -5.84
N LEU A 149 -16.34 -4.44 -6.75
CA LEU A 149 -17.42 -4.82 -7.65
C LEU A 149 -18.65 -5.36 -6.92
N LEU A 150 -18.45 -6.20 -5.89
CA LEU A 150 -19.53 -6.76 -5.10
C LEU A 150 -20.32 -5.64 -4.40
N VAL A 151 -19.59 -4.73 -3.77
CA VAL A 151 -20.15 -3.57 -3.06
C VAL A 151 -20.90 -2.64 -4.03
N SER A 152 -20.31 -2.34 -5.19
CA SER A 152 -20.95 -1.55 -6.25
C SER A 152 -22.25 -2.19 -6.76
N ARG A 153 -22.28 -3.52 -6.94
CA ARG A 153 -23.47 -4.25 -7.42
C ARG A 153 -24.61 -4.32 -6.39
N HIS A 154 -24.30 -4.23 -5.10
CA HIS A 154 -25.29 -4.36 -4.02
C HIS A 154 -25.76 -3.01 -3.45
N GLY A 155 -25.46 -1.90 -4.13
CA GLY A 155 -26.01 -0.59 -3.78
C GLY A 155 -25.53 -0.06 -2.43
N LEU A 156 -24.39 -0.53 -1.91
CA LEU A 156 -23.71 0.07 -0.76
C LEU A 156 -22.97 1.35 -1.19
N THR A 157 -23.70 2.25 -1.86
CA THR A 157 -23.30 3.63 -2.07
C THR A 157 -23.88 4.43 -0.92
N VAL A 158 -23.05 4.75 0.07
CA VAL A 158 -23.33 5.84 1.02
C VAL A 158 -22.71 7.10 0.44
#